data_AF-A0A6A9QMK7-F1
#
_entry.id   AF-A0A6A9QMK7-F1
#
_cell.length_a   1.000
_cell.length_b   1.000
_cell.length_c   1.000
_cell.angle_alpha   90.00
_cell.angle_beta   90.00
_cell.angle_gamma   90.00
#
_symmetry.space_group_name_H-M   'P 1'
#
loop_
_entity.id
_entity.type
_entity.pdbx_description
1 polymer ?
#
loop_
_entity_poly.entity_id
_entity_poly.type
_entity_poly.pdbx_seq_one_letter_code
_entity_poly.pdbx_strand_id
1 'polypeptide(L)' 'MSLTLLVTIVMTIIGIIMLFLGLAYIILDFLDAPGFNGVKSIGFMLAILGLILTLLVFFVIR' A
#
# COMPACT_ATOMS: atom_id res chain seq x y z
N MET A 1 -16.18 -20.64 1.48
CA MET A 1 -15.20 -19.61 1.90
C MET A 1 -15.78 -18.92 3.14
N SER A 2 -15.09 -18.90 4.27
CA SER A 2 -15.61 -18.20 5.46
C SER A 2 -15.49 -16.68 5.27
N LEU A 3 -16.40 -15.92 5.89
CA LEU A 3 -16.40 -14.45 5.84
C LEU A 3 -15.03 -13.88 6.25
N THR A 4 -14.42 -14.45 7.30
CA THR A 4 -13.08 -14.09 7.78
C THR A 4 -12.03 -14.24 6.70
N LEU A 5 -12.04 -15.35 5.96
CA LEU A 5 -11.06 -15.63 4.92
C LEU A 5 -11.24 -14.69 3.71
N LEU A 6 -12.48 -14.31 3.40
CA LEU A 6 -12.77 -13.30 2.37
C LEU A 6 -12.25 -11.92 2.77
N VAL A 7 -12.54 -11.47 3.99
CA VAL A 7 -12.08 -10.17 4.51
C VAL A 7 -10.56 -10.11 4.48
N THR A 8 -9.88 -11.15 4.95
CA THR A 8 -8.43 -11.26 4.93
C THR A 8 -7.84 -11.10 3.52
N ILE A 9 -8.38 -11.80 2.52
CA ILE A 9 -7.87 -11.73 1.15
C ILE A 9 -8.05 -10.32 0.60
N VAL A 10 -9.23 -9.71 0.80
CA VAL A 10 -9.50 -8.34 0.35
C VAL A 10 -8.53 -7.35 1.01
N MET A 11 -8.31 -7.45 2.32
CA MET A 11 -7.41 -6.56 3.05
C MET A 11 -5.95 -6.75 2.61
N THR A 12 -5.52 -7.97 2.33
CA THR A 12 -4.19 -8.25 1.77
C THR A 12 -4.01 -7.57 0.42
N ILE A 13 -5.00 -7.71 -0.48
CA ILE A 13 -4.98 -7.09 -1.81
C ILE A 13 -4.89 -5.56 -1.69
N ILE A 14 -5.69 -4.95 -0.82
CA ILE A 14 -5.67 -3.50 -0.57
C ILE A 14 -4.28 -3.07 -0.08
N GLY A 15 -3.68 -3.80 0.86
CA GLY A 15 -2.34 -3.50 1.39
C GLY A 15 -1.27 -3.52 0.29
N ILE A 16 -1.30 -4.55 -0.56
CA ILE A 16 -0.39 -4.68 -1.70
C ILE A 16 -0.58 -3.52 -2.68
N ILE A 17 -1.82 -3.17 -3.03
CA ILE A 17 -2.11 -2.04 -3.94
C ILE A 17 -1.54 -0.74 -3.36
N MET A 18 -1.76 -0.47 -2.08
CA MET A 18 -1.22 0.74 -1.42
C MET A 18 0.31 0.80 -1.45
N LEU A 19 0.99 -0.33 -1.26
CA LEU A 19 2.44 -0.43 -1.36
C LEU A 19 2.94 -0.07 -2.77
N PHE A 20 2.35 -0.66 -3.80
CA PHE A 20 2.72 -0.36 -5.19
C PHE A 20 2.40 1.09 -5.56
N LEU A 21 1.25 1.61 -5.13
CA LEU A 21 0.88 3.00 -5.37
C LEU A 21 1.87 3.96 -4.69
N GLY A 22 2.22 3.69 -3.44
CA GLY A 22 3.18 4.49 -2.69
C GLY A 22 4.56 4.54 -3.38
N LEU A 23 5.06 3.38 -3.81
CA LEU A 23 6.29 3.28 -4.59
C LEU A 23 6.21 4.03 -5.93
N ALA A 24 5.09 3.91 -6.65
CA ALA A 24 4.90 4.63 -7.90
C ALA A 24 4.98 6.15 -7.70
N TYR A 25 4.34 6.69 -6.66
CA TYR A 25 4.39 8.12 -6.34
C TYR A 25 5.81 8.59 -5.99
N ILE A 26 6.57 7.79 -5.22
CA ILE A 26 7.97 8.10 -4.90
C ILE A 26 8.84 8.12 -6.16
N ILE A 27 8.66 7.14 -7.06
CA ILE A 27 9.44 7.05 -8.31
C ILE A 27 9.07 8.20 -9.25
N LEU A 28 7.79 8.52 -9.39
CA LEU A 28 7.33 9.60 -10.27
C LEU A 28 7.83 10.97 -9.78
N ASP A 29 7.82 11.21 -8.47
CA ASP A 29 8.44 12.40 -7.88
C ASP A 29 9.96 12.44 -8.12
N PHE A 30 10.64 11.31 -7.93
CA PHE A 30 12.09 11.19 -8.16
C PHE A 30 12.49 11.44 -9.63
N LEU A 31 11.59 11.15 -10.58
CA LEU A 31 11.79 11.40 -12.00
C LEU A 31 11.33 12.79 -12.45
N ASP A 32 10.95 13.68 -11.52
CA ASP A 32 10.37 15.00 -11.78
C ASP A 32 9.20 14.94 -12.77
N ALA A 33 8.36 13.90 -12.67
CA ALA A 33 7.23 13.73 -13.56
C ALA A 33 6.22 14.88 -13.38
N PRO A 34 5.69 15.45 -14.47
CA PRO A 34 4.78 16.58 -14.38
C PRO A 34 3.53 16.23 -13.56
N GLY A 35 3.26 17.02 -12.52
CA GLY A 35 2.14 16.80 -11.58
C GLY A 35 2.48 15.91 -10.37
N PHE A 36 3.72 15.41 -10.27
CA PHE A 36 4.18 14.57 -9.14
C PHE A 36 5.28 15.23 -8.31
N ASN A 37 5.59 16.51 -8.53
CA ASN A 37 6.59 17.21 -7.72
C ASN A 37 6.07 17.48 -6.30
N GLY A 38 6.80 17.02 -5.29
CA GLY A 38 6.47 17.17 -3.88
C GLY A 38 5.54 16.09 -3.32
N VAL A 39 5.18 15.05 -4.10
CA VAL A 39 4.28 13.97 -3.66
C VAL A 39 5.01 12.78 -3.05
N LYS A 40 6.35 12.81 -3.00
CA LYS A 40 7.17 11.76 -2.36
C LYS A 40 6.74 11.44 -0.94
N SER A 41 6.40 12.45 -0.13
CA SER A 41 5.92 12.26 1.25
C SER A 41 4.60 11.48 1.31
N ILE A 42 3.69 11.76 0.37
CA ILE A 42 2.42 11.06 0.21
C ILE A 42 2.67 9.61 -0.18
N GLY A 43 3.58 9.38 -1.14
CA GLY A 43 3.99 8.03 -1.54
C GLY A 43 4.56 7.21 -0.38
N PHE A 44 5.39 7.81 0.47
CA PHE A 44 5.89 7.15 1.69
C PHE A 44 4.79 6.81 2.67
N MET A 45 3.85 7.72 2.93
CA MET A 45 2.71 7.46 3.82
C MET A 45 1.86 6.29 3.31
N LEU A 46 1.56 6.26 2.01
CA LEU A 46 0.83 5.17 1.36
C LEU A 46 1.56 3.83 1.49
N ALA A 47 2.87 3.81 1.24
CA ALA A 47 3.67 2.60 1.37
C ALA A 47 3.69 2.06 2.81
N ILE A 48 3.85 2.96 3.80
CA ILE A 48 3.81 2.60 5.23
C ILE A 48 2.44 2.04 5.63
N LEU A 49 1.35 2.69 5.21
CA LEU A 49 -0.01 2.22 5.48
C LEU A 49 -0.27 0.85 4.85
N GLY A 50 0.15 0.65 3.60
CA GLY A 50 0.06 -0.65 2.93
C GLY A 50 0.83 -1.74 3.66
N LEU A 51 2.06 -1.43 4.11
CA LEU A 51 2.90 -2.36 4.87
C LEU A 51 2.27 -2.74 6.22
N ILE A 52 1.78 -1.76 6.97
CA ILE A 52 1.07 -2.00 8.24
C ILE A 52 -0.15 -2.88 8.00
N LEU A 53 -0.95 -2.59 6.98
CA LEU A 53 -2.15 -3.37 6.67
C LEU A 53 -1.80 -4.83 6.33
N THR A 54 -0.80 -5.04 5.47
CA THR A 54 -0.34 -6.38 5.09
C THR A 54 0.21 -7.15 6.30
N LEU A 55 0.97 -6.50 7.18
CA LEU A 55 1.48 -7.13 8.40
C LEU A 55 0.35 -7.50 9.37
N LEU A 56 -0.58 -6.58 9.64
CA LEU A 56 -1.73 -6.85 10.51
C LEU A 56 -2.54 -8.04 10.01
N VAL A 57 -2.81 -8.09 8.70
CA VAL A 57 -3.55 -9.19 8.10
C VAL A 57 -2.74 -10.50 8.20
N PHE A 58 -1.44 -10.49 7.97
CA PHE A 58 -0.58 -11.67 8.17
C PHE A 58 -0.66 -12.23 9.60
N PHE A 59 -0.64 -11.36 10.63
CA PHE A 59 -0.79 -11.79 12.02
C PHE A 59 -2.18 -12.31 12.35
N VAL A 60 -3.24 -11.84 11.69
CA VAL A 60 -4.62 -12.30 11.89
C VAL A 60 -4.87 -13.69 11.26
N ILE A 61 -4.12 -14.06 10.22
CA ILE A 61 -4.24 -15.37 9.55
C ILE A 61 -3.50 -16.48 10.32
N ARG A 62 -2.42 -16.12 11.02
CA ARG A 62 -1.55 -17.07 11.73
C ARG A 62 -2.16 -17.53 13.04
#